data_AF-U2QME0-F1
#
_entry.id   AF-U2QME0-F1
#
_cell.length_a   1.000
_cell.length_b   1.000
_cell.length_c   1.000
_cell.angle_alpha   90.00
_cell.angle_beta   90.00
_cell.angle_gamma   90.00
#
_symmetry.space_group_name_H-M   'P 1'
#
loop_
_entity.id
_entity.type
_entity.pdbx_description
1 polymer ?
#
loop_
_entity_poly.entity_id
_entity_poly.type
_entity_poly.pdbx_seq_one_letter_code
_entity_poly.pdbx_strand_id
1 'polypeptide(L)'
;MANEDKKDFNAMLHDNKDMPKFQIITDQKSIEKYGGSKMYLAPPIDYDKVMKKVPYGKVITVGEIRKYFAKLSGADFTEPITAGIFVSIVAWASYQRSEDETPYWRTLKA
;
A
#
# COMPACT_ATOMS: atom_id res chain seq x y z
N MET A 1 -9.29 -8.28 12.70
CA MET A 1 -10.66 -7.84 12.35
C MET A 1 -11.54 -9.07 12.54
N ALA A 2 -12.82 -9.04 12.17
CA ALA A 2 -13.69 -10.21 12.27
C ALA A 2 -13.99 -10.76 10.87
N ASN A 3 -14.02 -12.08 10.73
CA ASN A 3 -14.38 -12.82 9.51
C ASN A 3 -13.42 -12.64 8.30
N GLU A 4 -12.12 -12.46 8.51
CA GLU A 4 -11.14 -12.44 7.40
C GLU A 4 -11.16 -13.74 6.58
N ASP A 5 -11.42 -14.87 7.22
CA ASP A 5 -11.60 -16.18 6.59
C ASP A 5 -12.76 -16.22 5.58
N LYS A 6 -13.71 -15.29 5.64
CA LYS A 6 -14.89 -15.22 4.76
C LYS A 6 -14.74 -14.24 3.60
N LYS A 7 -13.62 -13.52 3.51
CA LYS A 7 -13.38 -12.50 2.47
C LYS A 7 -12.53 -13.06 1.34
N ASP A 8 -12.78 -12.60 0.12
CA ASP A 8 -11.87 -12.85 -1.01
C ASP A 8 -10.87 -11.70 -1.14
N PHE A 9 -9.69 -11.87 -0.56
CA PHE A 9 -8.66 -10.83 -0.58
C PHE A 9 -7.94 -10.75 -1.92
N ASN A 10 -7.93 -11.82 -2.72
CA ASN A 10 -7.39 -11.76 -4.08
C ASN A 10 -8.31 -10.92 -4.97
N ALA A 11 -9.63 -11.07 -4.87
CA ALA A 11 -10.57 -10.16 -5.54
C ALA A 11 -10.37 -8.70 -5.07
N MET A 12 -10.24 -8.46 -3.75
CA MET A 12 -9.98 -7.11 -3.22
C MET A 12 -8.64 -6.52 -3.67
N LEU A 13 -7.62 -7.35 -3.90
CA LEU A 13 -6.31 -6.90 -4.39
C LEU A 13 -6.37 -6.45 -5.85
N HIS A 14 -7.21 -7.12 -6.66
CA HIS A 14 -7.41 -6.80 -8.07
C HIS A 14 -8.49 -5.73 -8.30
N ASP A 15 -9.28 -5.41 -7.28
CA ASP A 15 -10.18 -4.26 -7.28
C ASP A 15 -9.39 -2.95 -7.18
N ASN A 16 -9.08 -2.38 -8.35
CA ASN A 16 -8.39 -1.10 -8.46
C ASN A 16 -9.27 0.09 -8.11
N LYS A 17 -10.61 -0.07 -8.00
CA LYS A 17 -11.55 1.05 -7.87
C LYS A 17 -11.21 2.15 -8.88
N ASP A 18 -11.02 3.39 -8.41
CA ASP A 18 -10.61 4.56 -9.21
C ASP A 18 -9.09 4.86 -9.14
N MET A 19 -8.24 3.87 -8.84
CA MET A 19 -6.79 4.06 -8.67
C MET A 19 -5.99 3.67 -9.92
N PRO A 20 -4.84 4.33 -10.18
CA PRO A 20 -4.21 5.38 -9.37
C PRO A 20 -4.93 6.73 -9.41
N LYS A 21 -4.93 7.46 -8.30
CA LYS A 21 -5.62 8.77 -8.17
C LYS A 21 -4.74 9.81 -7.51
N PHE A 22 -4.83 11.05 -8.00
CA PHE A 22 -4.27 12.22 -7.34
C PHE A 22 -5.37 13.05 -6.69
N GLN A 23 -5.05 13.64 -5.54
CA GLN A 23 -5.93 14.58 -4.86
C GLN A 23 -5.12 15.75 -4.33
N ILE A 24 -5.61 16.97 -4.53
CA ILE A 24 -5.05 18.15 -3.90
C ILE A 24 -5.76 18.34 -2.56
N ILE A 25 -5.01 18.30 -1.47
CA ILE A 25 -5.52 18.61 -0.13
C ILE A 25 -5.47 20.12 0.09
N THR A 26 -6.55 20.66 0.64
CA THR A 26 -6.68 22.09 1.01
C THR A 26 -6.65 22.32 2.51
N ASP A 27 -6.67 21.26 3.32
CA ASP A 27 -6.57 21.35 4.78
C ASP A 27 -5.14 21.70 5.22
N GLN A 28 -4.99 22.88 5.81
CA GLN A 28 -3.68 23.43 6.19
C GLN A 28 -2.92 22.54 7.18
N LYS A 29 -3.61 21.94 8.16
CA LYS A 29 -2.99 21.06 9.16
C LYS A 29 -2.40 19.80 8.50
N SER A 30 -3.11 19.24 7.53
CA SER A 30 -2.65 18.09 6.76
C SER A 30 -1.47 18.43 5.87
N ILE A 31 -1.48 19.60 5.22
CA ILE A 31 -0.36 20.07 4.38
C ILE A 31 0.91 20.23 5.23
N GLU A 32 0.80 20.87 6.40
CA GLU A 32 1.93 21.03 7.33
C GLU A 32 2.42 19.68 7.86
N LYS A 33 1.51 18.76 8.18
CA LYS A 33 1.85 17.42 8.68
C LYS A 33 2.57 16.55 7.63
N TYR A 34 2.14 16.61 6.38
CA TYR A 34 2.65 15.74 5.31
C TYR A 34 3.68 16.41 4.40
N GLY A 35 3.91 17.71 4.57
CA GLY A 35 4.92 18.47 3.82
C GLY A 35 4.51 18.78 2.38
N GLY A 36 3.22 18.81 2.07
CA GLY A 36 2.72 19.13 0.73
C GLY A 36 1.22 18.90 0.56
N SER A 37 0.70 19.24 -0.62
CA SER A 37 -0.74 19.22 -0.93
C SER A 37 -1.13 18.16 -1.95
N LYS A 38 -0.18 17.70 -2.77
CA LYS A 38 -0.42 16.73 -3.84
C LYS A 38 -0.32 15.32 -3.29
N MET A 39 -1.47 14.74 -2.95
CA MET A 39 -1.59 13.37 -2.46
C MET A 39 -1.77 12.37 -3.59
N TYR A 40 -1.13 11.21 -3.47
CA TYR A 40 -1.27 10.07 -4.39
C TYR A 40 -1.85 8.83 -3.70
N LEU A 41 -2.84 8.21 -4.35
CA LEU A 41 -3.37 6.89 -4.01
C LEU A 41 -2.87 5.87 -5.06
N ALA A 42 -1.96 4.99 -4.62
CA ALA A 42 -1.49 3.87 -5.43
C ALA A 42 -2.50 2.71 -5.37
N PRO A 43 -2.69 1.95 -6.46
CA PRO A 43 -3.58 0.78 -6.47
C PRO A 43 -3.05 -0.36 -5.59
N PRO A 44 -3.91 -1.24 -5.03
CA PRO A 44 -3.50 -2.32 -4.12
C PRO A 44 -2.48 -3.27 -4.76
N ILE A 45 -2.66 -3.59 -6.05
CA ILE A 45 -1.78 -4.48 -6.79
C ILE A 45 -0.32 -3.97 -6.87
N ASP A 46 -0.09 -2.67 -6.79
CA ASP A 46 1.28 -2.13 -6.81
C ASP A 46 2.00 -2.39 -5.48
N TYR A 47 1.28 -2.49 -4.36
CA TYR A 47 1.86 -2.90 -3.08
C TYR A 47 2.34 -4.35 -3.16
N ASP A 48 1.55 -5.25 -3.75
CA ASP A 48 1.94 -6.66 -3.99
C ASP A 48 3.25 -6.74 -4.78
N LYS A 49 3.35 -5.98 -5.88
CA LYS A 49 4.56 -5.93 -6.72
C LYS A 49 5.79 -5.42 -5.97
N VAL A 50 5.66 -4.39 -5.12
CA VAL A 50 6.78 -3.87 -4.34
C VAL A 50 7.20 -4.88 -3.27
N MET A 51 6.24 -5.47 -2.57
CA MET A 51 6.50 -6.45 -1.50
C MET A 51 7.17 -7.72 -2.03
N LYS A 52 6.76 -8.21 -3.22
CA LYS A 52 7.40 -9.36 -3.90
C LYS A 52 8.86 -9.14 -4.27
N LYS A 53 9.26 -7.89 -4.50
CA LYS A 53 10.63 -7.53 -4.88
C LYS A 53 11.61 -7.46 -3.71
N VAL A 54 11.13 -7.57 -2.46
CA VAL A 54 12.01 -7.51 -1.29
C VAL A 54 12.82 -8.81 -1.21
N PRO A 55 14.16 -8.77 -1.35
CA PRO A 55 14.97 -9.98 -1.38
C PRO A 55 15.07 -10.64 0.00
N TYR A 56 15.50 -11.90 0.02
CA TYR A 56 15.77 -12.62 1.26
C TYR A 56 16.83 -11.88 2.10
N GLY A 57 16.65 -11.87 3.43
CA GLY A 57 17.53 -11.16 4.35
C GLY A 57 17.35 -9.64 4.37
N LYS A 58 16.33 -9.10 3.68
CA LYS A 58 15.95 -7.68 3.73
C LYS A 58 14.51 -7.51 4.18
N VAL A 59 14.23 -6.32 4.68
CA VAL A 59 12.89 -5.85 5.05
C VAL A 59 12.61 -4.51 4.40
N ILE A 60 11.34 -4.16 4.29
CA ILE A 60 10.84 -2.85 3.89
C ILE A 60 9.81 -2.39 4.91
N THR A 61 9.55 -1.10 4.98
CA THR A 61 8.51 -0.51 5.83
C THR A 61 7.37 0.06 5.01
N VAL A 62 6.17 0.16 5.60
CA VAL A 62 5.04 0.86 4.96
C VAL A 62 5.45 2.30 4.60
N GLY A 63 6.23 2.97 5.45
CA GLY A 63 6.76 4.30 5.18
C GLY A 63 7.67 4.38 3.94
N GLU A 64 8.52 3.38 3.71
CA GLU A 64 9.39 3.33 2.52
C GLU A 64 8.60 3.08 1.24
N ILE A 65 7.60 2.18 1.27
CA ILE A 65 6.70 1.94 0.12
C ILE A 65 5.98 3.24 -0.25
N ARG A 66 5.48 3.97 0.75
CA ARG A 66 4.83 5.28 0.56
C ARG A 66 5.76 6.30 -0.07
N LYS A 67 6.98 6.46 0.44
CA LYS A 67 7.99 7.35 -0.13
C LYS A 67 8.35 6.97 -1.58
N TYR A 68 8.48 5.67 -1.84
CA TYR A 68 8.73 5.15 -3.18
C TYR A 68 7.62 5.54 -4.16
N PHE A 69 6.35 5.34 -3.79
CA PHE A 69 5.22 5.71 -4.65
C PHE A 69 5.08 7.21 -4.85
N ALA A 70 5.27 8.04 -3.81
CA ALA A 70 5.25 9.49 -3.95
C ALA A 70 6.32 9.98 -4.94
N LYS A 71 7.54 9.47 -4.81
CA LYS A 71 8.64 9.79 -5.73
C LYS A 71 8.35 9.33 -7.16
N LEU A 72 7.85 8.11 -7.34
CA LEU A 72 7.54 7.55 -8.65
C LEU A 72 6.44 8.33 -9.37
N SER A 73 5.44 8.82 -8.63
CA SER A 73 4.28 9.54 -9.19
C SER A 73 4.44 11.06 -9.26
N GLY A 74 5.52 11.61 -8.70
CA GLY A 74 5.73 13.06 -8.59
C GLY A 74 4.69 13.72 -7.67
N ALA A 75 4.26 13.00 -6.64
CA ALA A 75 3.41 13.49 -5.56
C ALA A 75 4.25 13.94 -4.35
N ASP A 76 3.67 14.77 -3.50
CA ASP A 76 4.32 15.20 -2.26
C ASP A 76 4.32 14.06 -1.24
N PHE A 77 3.21 13.31 -1.17
CA PHE A 77 3.06 12.15 -0.28
C PHE A 77 1.99 11.18 -0.80
N THR A 78 1.91 10.01 -0.16
CA THR A 78 0.82 9.06 -0.37
C THR A 78 -0.08 8.94 0.85
N GLU A 79 -1.36 8.63 0.60
CA GLU A 79 -2.38 8.51 1.65
C GLU A 79 -1.99 7.41 2.66
N PRO A 80 -1.70 7.78 3.93
CA PRO A 80 -1.17 6.85 4.91
C PRO A 80 -2.11 5.71 5.30
N ILE A 81 -3.42 5.97 5.39
CA ILE A 81 -4.39 5.00 5.93
C ILE A 81 -4.56 3.85 4.92
N THR A 82 -4.76 4.20 3.67
CA THR A 82 -4.95 3.31 2.52
C THR A 82 -3.73 2.44 2.30
N ALA A 83 -2.51 2.99 2.48
CA ALA A 83 -1.29 2.20 2.40
C ALA A 83 -1.26 1.05 3.42
N GLY A 84 -1.67 1.30 4.67
CA GLY A 84 -1.74 0.24 5.69
C GLY A 84 -2.82 -0.80 5.40
N ILE A 85 -3.98 -0.36 4.88
CA ILE A 85 -5.06 -1.27 4.46
C ILE A 85 -4.58 -2.15 3.31
N PHE A 86 -3.95 -1.60 2.29
CA PHE A 86 -3.51 -2.36 1.12
C PHE A 86 -2.38 -3.33 1.43
N VAL A 87 -1.43 -2.97 2.30
CA VAL A 87 -0.43 -3.93 2.80
C VAL A 87 -1.12 -5.10 3.53
N SER A 88 -2.18 -4.84 4.29
CA SER A 88 -2.96 -5.89 4.94
C SER A 88 -3.72 -6.76 3.93
N ILE A 89 -4.31 -6.16 2.90
CA ILE A 89 -4.96 -6.90 1.80
C ILE A 89 -3.96 -7.80 1.09
N VAL A 90 -2.75 -7.30 0.78
CA VAL A 90 -1.69 -8.09 0.16
C VAL A 90 -1.29 -9.28 1.04
N ALA A 91 -1.13 -9.07 2.35
CA ALA A 91 -0.77 -10.14 3.28
C ALA A 91 -1.83 -11.25 3.31
N TRP A 92 -3.12 -10.88 3.41
CA TRP A 92 -4.21 -11.86 3.39
C TRP A 92 -4.40 -12.52 2.02
N ALA A 93 -4.26 -11.76 0.93
CA ALA A 93 -4.33 -12.31 -0.42
C ALA A 93 -3.23 -13.36 -0.64
N SER A 94 -2.01 -13.08 -0.16
CA SER A 94 -0.91 -14.05 -0.17
C SER A 94 -1.20 -15.26 0.69
N TYR A 95 -1.79 -15.08 1.88
CA TYR A 95 -2.15 -16.21 2.75
C TYR A 95 -3.21 -17.14 2.13
N GLN A 96 -4.04 -16.63 1.23
CA GLN A 96 -5.03 -17.41 0.48
C GLN A 96 -4.47 -18.13 -0.74
N ARG A 97 -3.25 -17.81 -1.16
CA ARG A 97 -2.62 -18.43 -2.33
C ARG A 97 -1.86 -19.69 -1.93
N SER A 98 -1.88 -20.70 -2.79
CA SER A 98 -0.99 -21.86 -2.71
C SER A 98 0.32 -21.67 -3.48
N GLU A 99 0.37 -20.69 -4.39
CA GLU A 99 1.49 -20.39 -5.28
C GLU A 99 1.63 -18.87 -5.44
N ASP A 100 2.80 -18.35 -5.85
CA ASP A 100 3.02 -16.90 -6.05
C ASP A 100 2.76 -16.05 -4.77
N GLU A 101 3.27 -16.56 -3.65
CA GLU A 101 3.24 -15.88 -2.37
C GLU A 101 3.99 -14.55 -2.40
N THR A 102 3.44 -13.57 -1.70
CA THR A 102 4.09 -12.31 -1.39
C THR A 102 4.73 -12.44 -0.02
N PRO A 103 6.04 -12.17 0.16
CA PRO A 103 6.74 -12.32 1.44
C PRO A 103 6.37 -11.20 2.41
N TYR A 104 5.10 -11.13 2.83
CA TYR A 104 4.51 -10.04 3.60
C TYR A 104 5.16 -9.88 4.98
N TRP A 105 5.76 -10.94 5.52
CA TRP A 105 6.57 -10.91 6.75
C TRP A 105 7.83 -10.04 6.63
N ARG A 106 8.22 -9.63 5.41
CA ARG A 106 9.30 -8.66 5.18
C ARG A 106 8.84 -7.21 5.20
N THR A 107 7.53 -6.94 5.37
CA THR A 107 6.97 -5.58 5.43
C THR A 107 6.61 -5.20 6.86
N LEU A 108 7.27 -4.19 7.40
CA LEU A 108 7.12 -3.72 8.77
C LEU A 108 6.29 -2.43 8.84
N LYS A 109 5.62 -2.19 9.97
CA LYS A 109 4.70 -1.05 10.15
C LYS A 109 5.40 0.32 10.12
N ALA A 110 6.54 0.44 10.82
CA ALA A 110 7.29 1.68 11.12
C ALA A 110 6.41 2.83 11.64
#